data_AF-A0A2N7RB98-F1
#
_entry.id   AF-A0A2N7RB98-F1
#
_cell.length_a   1.000
_cell.length_b   1.000
_cell.length_c   1.000
_cell.angle_alpha   90.00
_cell.angle_beta   90.00
_cell.angle_gamma   90.00
#
_symmetry.space_group_name_H-M   'P 1'
#
loop_
_entity.id
_entity.type
_entity.pdbx_description
1 polymer ?
#
loop_
_entity_poly.entity_id
_entity_poly.type
_entity_poly.pdbx_seq_one_letter_code
_entity_poly.pdbx_strand_id
1 'polypeptide(L)'
;MRPPFPLITPRQAFGFGAVVLCAGFAAQAQASGFLEDTTAKIESRTVYFNRDFRDGHTSSDQGASKREESAQGFILNLQSGYTEGTVGFGLDALGMLGFQLDSSPDRSNSGLLPSSGENPRGSKGQYAKMGLTAKVKVSDTVLKYGALLPDLPLLKYNDGRLLPTMFNGAMLTSKEVKDLTFMAARLDKYTARDSTDSQDIRVHCKNKRYACNTTADHFDMYGLDYKINDRLTTQYHYAELEDIYRQHFIGLLGNQPLGDGVLKADLRLIKSADSGAERAGSIDNRALSGMLSYGISGHTFSAGWQRMNGDNSMPYLDGSNPYLVNYVQVNDFAAAQERSWQLRYDYDFKAIGINGLSFLTRYVNGDHIKVPGSDQEGKEWERDSELKYVIQTGTFKDVSLRLRNATYRTNYEKFARDVDETRLIVSYNFSVL
;
A
#
# COMPACT_ATOMS: atom_id res chain seq x y z
N MET A 1 -41.88 21.01 -56.60
CA MET A 1 -41.03 22.07 -56.01
C MET A 1 -39.64 21.48 -55.80
N ARG A 2 -38.60 22.26 -56.11
CA ARG A 2 -37.19 21.86 -56.20
C ARG A 2 -36.62 21.37 -54.85
N PRO A 3 -35.80 20.31 -54.83
CA PRO A 3 -34.84 20.07 -53.75
C PRO A 3 -33.47 20.67 -54.13
N PRO A 4 -32.58 20.91 -53.16
CA PRO A 4 -31.14 20.91 -53.42
C PRO A 4 -30.45 19.80 -52.63
N PHE A 5 -29.87 18.86 -53.38
CA PHE A 5 -28.72 18.01 -53.07
C PHE A 5 -27.46 18.86 -52.73
N PRO A 6 -26.22 18.31 -52.48
CA PRO A 6 -25.78 16.91 -52.27
C PRO A 6 -24.64 16.70 -51.21
N LEU A 7 -24.27 15.41 -51.03
CA LEU A 7 -22.92 14.82 -50.84
C LEU A 7 -22.04 15.18 -49.63
N ILE A 8 -21.60 14.16 -48.89
CA ILE A 8 -20.18 13.76 -48.75
C ILE A 8 -20.10 12.30 -48.25
N THR A 9 -19.31 11.52 -48.99
CA THR A 9 -18.90 10.11 -48.81
C THR A 9 -17.63 10.01 -47.91
N PRO A 10 -17.22 8.79 -47.48
CA PRO A 10 -16.38 8.57 -46.30
C PRO A 10 -14.88 8.84 -46.56
N ARG A 11 -14.15 9.24 -45.51
CA ARG A 11 -12.69 9.28 -45.53
C ARG A 11 -12.09 8.12 -44.73
N GLN A 12 -11.24 7.39 -45.44
CA GLN A 12 -10.41 6.28 -45.03
C GLN A 12 -9.46 6.68 -43.90
N ALA A 13 -9.32 5.80 -42.91
CA ALA A 13 -8.21 5.81 -41.97
C ALA A 13 -6.93 5.41 -42.73
N PHE A 14 -6.03 6.38 -42.91
CA PHE A 14 -4.65 6.12 -43.29
C PHE A 14 -3.79 6.12 -42.03
N GLY A 15 -3.13 5.00 -41.78
CA GLY A 15 -2.03 4.92 -40.83
C GLY A 15 -0.82 5.71 -41.32
N PHE A 16 -0.22 6.44 -40.40
CA PHE A 16 1.16 6.93 -40.36
C PHE A 16 1.38 7.19 -38.86
N GLY A 17 2.39 6.69 -38.18
CA GLY A 17 3.70 6.24 -38.56
C GLY A 17 4.55 6.56 -37.33
N ALA A 18 5.28 5.57 -36.83
CA ALA A 18 6.17 5.75 -35.69
C ALA A 18 7.18 6.87 -35.99
N VAL A 19 7.10 7.97 -35.26
CA VAL A 19 8.16 8.98 -35.24
C VAL A 19 9.04 8.66 -34.04
N VAL A 20 10.08 7.86 -34.32
CA VAL A 20 11.29 7.79 -33.51
C VAL A 20 11.98 9.14 -33.66
N LEU A 21 11.94 9.95 -32.60
CA LEU A 21 12.74 11.17 -32.47
C LEU A 21 13.88 10.87 -31.49
N CYS A 22 14.93 10.26 -32.03
CA CYS A 22 16.26 10.28 -31.44
C CYS A 22 16.82 11.70 -31.60
N ALA A 23 16.80 12.50 -30.52
CA ALA A 23 17.61 13.69 -30.39
C ALA A 23 18.43 13.57 -29.12
N GLY A 24 19.75 13.46 -29.30
CA GLY A 24 20.70 13.14 -28.25
C GLY A 24 20.86 14.24 -27.21
N PHE A 25 20.80 13.83 -25.95
CA PHE A 25 21.59 14.39 -24.87
C PHE A 25 22.34 13.22 -24.23
N ALA A 26 23.62 13.07 -24.58
CA ALA A 26 24.53 12.19 -23.87
C ALA A 26 24.94 12.87 -22.56
N ALA A 27 24.08 12.80 -21.54
CA ALA A 27 24.56 12.84 -20.18
C ALA A 27 25.08 11.42 -19.88
N GLN A 28 26.41 11.25 -19.86
CA GLN A 28 26.99 10.06 -19.27
C GLN A 28 26.59 10.05 -17.79
N ALA A 29 25.49 9.36 -17.48
CA ALA A 29 25.22 8.95 -16.11
C ALA A 29 26.43 8.11 -15.70
N GLN A 30 27.18 8.57 -14.70
CA GLN A 30 28.18 7.75 -14.02
C GLN A 30 27.45 6.63 -13.29
N ALA A 31 27.09 5.58 -14.04
CA ALA A 31 26.94 4.25 -13.49
C ALA A 31 28.35 3.67 -13.42
N SER A 32 28.75 3.13 -12.27
CA SER A 32 30.03 2.41 -12.18
C SER A 32 29.99 1.08 -12.93
N GLY A 33 28.79 0.63 -13.31
CA GLY A 33 28.53 -0.49 -14.22
C GLY A 33 27.44 -1.42 -13.69
N PHE A 34 27.10 -2.45 -14.46
CA PHE A 34 26.03 -3.39 -14.10
C PHE A 34 26.35 -4.15 -12.79
N LEU A 35 27.60 -4.54 -12.57
CA LEU A 35 28.00 -5.29 -11.38
C LEU A 35 28.41 -4.36 -10.25
N GLU A 36 29.07 -3.27 -10.59
CA GLU A 36 29.70 -2.33 -9.68
C GLU A 36 28.65 -1.53 -8.88
N ASP A 37 27.52 -1.19 -9.49
CA ASP A 37 26.39 -0.57 -8.80
C ASP A 37 25.37 -1.59 -8.24
N THR A 38 25.72 -2.89 -8.21
CA THR A 38 24.82 -3.90 -7.67
C THR A 38 24.69 -3.76 -6.15
N THR A 39 23.46 -3.76 -5.66
CA THR A 39 23.16 -3.81 -4.23
C THR A 39 22.40 -5.08 -3.89
N ALA A 40 22.73 -5.70 -2.76
CA ALA A 40 22.02 -6.87 -2.24
C ALA A 40 21.69 -6.63 -0.78
N LYS A 41 20.40 -6.48 -0.49
CA LYS A 41 19.89 -6.26 0.87
C LYS A 41 19.09 -7.46 1.32
N ILE A 42 19.34 -7.92 2.54
CA ILE A 42 18.55 -8.96 3.19
C ILE A 42 17.85 -8.35 4.40
N GLU A 43 16.52 -8.47 4.43
CA GLU A 43 15.73 -8.31 5.65
C GLU A 43 15.48 -9.70 6.24
N SER A 44 15.94 -9.93 7.47
CA SER A 44 15.48 -11.02 8.32
C SER A 44 14.43 -10.47 9.27
N ARG A 45 13.22 -11.03 9.31
CA ARG A 45 12.19 -10.62 10.26
C ARG A 45 11.51 -11.80 10.96
N THR A 46 11.47 -11.77 12.28
CA THR A 46 10.64 -12.65 13.09
C THR A 46 9.38 -11.91 13.49
N VAL A 47 8.22 -12.51 13.28
CA VAL A 47 6.93 -11.92 13.66
C VAL A 47 6.16 -12.89 14.54
N TYR A 48 5.86 -12.46 15.77
CA TYR A 48 4.76 -13.00 16.57
C TYR A 48 3.54 -12.12 16.33
N PHE A 49 2.41 -12.74 15.99
CA PHE A 49 1.13 -12.08 15.78
C PHE A 49 0.07 -12.76 16.62
N ASN A 50 -0.70 -11.99 17.38
CA ASN A 50 -1.88 -12.47 18.10
C ASN A 50 -3.02 -11.47 17.91
N ARG A 51 -4.16 -11.94 17.41
CA ARG A 51 -5.43 -11.22 17.33
C ARG A 51 -6.49 -12.05 18.04
N ASP A 52 -6.92 -11.59 19.20
CA ASP A 52 -7.98 -12.18 20.01
C ASP A 52 -9.32 -11.51 19.67
N PHE A 53 -10.34 -12.29 19.32
CA PHE A 53 -11.65 -11.78 18.96
C PHE A 53 -12.56 -11.71 20.19
N ARG A 54 -13.21 -10.57 20.41
CA ARG A 54 -13.93 -10.27 21.67
C ARG A 54 -15.44 -10.37 21.59
N ASP A 55 -15.98 -10.59 20.40
CA ASP A 55 -17.42 -10.63 20.09
C ASP A 55 -18.14 -11.92 20.55
N GLY A 56 -17.42 -12.88 21.17
CA GLY A 56 -17.97 -14.05 21.88
C GLY A 56 -18.69 -15.10 21.00
N HIS A 57 -19.08 -14.73 19.79
CA HIS A 57 -19.79 -15.57 18.83
C HIS A 57 -19.22 -15.35 17.43
N THR A 58 -19.02 -16.45 16.70
CA THR A 58 -18.69 -16.37 15.28
C THR A 58 -19.88 -16.93 14.51
N SER A 59 -20.38 -16.18 13.53
CA SER A 59 -21.49 -16.61 12.67
C SER A 59 -21.07 -17.60 11.57
N SER A 60 -19.81 -18.07 11.58
CA SER A 60 -19.26 -18.99 10.59
C SER A 60 -18.48 -20.12 11.27
N ASP A 61 -18.60 -21.34 10.78
CA ASP A 61 -17.85 -22.50 11.29
C ASP A 61 -16.32 -22.37 11.16
N GLN A 62 -15.83 -21.42 10.35
CA GLN A 62 -14.41 -21.06 10.21
C GLN A 62 -13.95 -19.93 11.16
N GLY A 63 -14.85 -19.41 11.98
CA GLY A 63 -14.59 -18.31 12.89
C GLY A 63 -13.80 -18.78 14.10
N ALA A 64 -12.52 -18.45 14.13
CA ALA A 64 -11.70 -18.73 15.29
C ALA A 64 -11.93 -17.69 16.40
N SER A 65 -11.78 -18.12 17.65
CA SER A 65 -11.70 -17.24 18.82
C SER A 65 -10.44 -16.36 18.77
N LYS A 66 -9.37 -16.81 18.11
CA LYS A 66 -8.12 -16.08 17.96
C LYS A 66 -7.37 -16.42 16.67
N ARG A 67 -6.45 -15.55 16.25
CA ARG A 67 -5.42 -15.79 15.23
C ARG A 67 -4.07 -15.53 15.87
N GLU A 68 -3.29 -16.56 16.12
CA GLU A 68 -2.04 -16.52 16.86
C GLU A 68 -1.00 -17.40 16.18
N GLU A 69 -0.01 -16.78 15.54
CA GLU A 69 1.06 -17.46 14.80
C GLU A 69 2.39 -16.74 15.01
N SER A 70 3.49 -17.51 14.94
CA SER A 70 4.85 -17.00 14.88
C SER A 70 5.56 -17.52 13.64
N ALA A 71 6.29 -16.65 12.94
CA ALA A 71 7.01 -17.02 11.74
C ALA A 71 8.31 -16.21 11.57
N GLN A 72 9.27 -16.82 10.86
CA GLN A 72 10.52 -16.20 10.44
C GLN A 72 10.48 -15.96 8.92
N GLY A 73 10.81 -14.74 8.50
CA GLY A 73 10.83 -14.31 7.11
C GLY A 73 12.22 -13.85 6.69
N PHE A 74 12.57 -14.11 5.43
CA PHE A 74 13.77 -13.58 4.78
C PHE A 74 13.37 -12.95 3.45
N ILE A 75 13.77 -11.71 3.22
CA ILE A 75 13.50 -10.96 1.98
C ILE A 75 14.84 -10.50 1.43
N LEU A 76 15.27 -11.11 0.32
CA LEU A 76 16.42 -10.71 -0.48
C LEU A 76 15.96 -9.76 -1.58
N ASN A 77 16.49 -8.54 -1.59
CA ASN A 77 16.33 -7.58 -2.66
C ASN A 77 17.69 -7.35 -3.33
N LEU A 78 17.87 -7.96 -4.49
CA LEU A 78 19.07 -7.83 -5.32
C LEU A 78 18.74 -6.89 -6.48
N GLN A 79 19.47 -5.78 -6.59
CA GLN A 79 19.29 -4.79 -7.64
C GLN A 79 20.61 -4.58 -8.33
N SER A 80 20.72 -4.99 -9.59
CA SER A 80 21.92 -4.69 -10.39
C SER A 80 22.10 -3.19 -10.63
N GLY A 81 23.26 -2.79 -11.13
CA GLY A 81 23.45 -1.50 -11.78
C GLY A 81 22.71 -1.40 -13.12
N TYR A 82 23.17 -0.49 -13.97
CA TYR A 82 22.80 -0.44 -15.37
C TYR A 82 24.04 -0.65 -16.24
N THR A 83 23.88 -1.29 -17.40
CA THR A 83 24.94 -1.33 -18.41
C THR A 83 25.31 0.08 -18.86
N GLU A 84 26.59 0.31 -19.17
CA GLU A 84 27.05 1.58 -19.71
C GLU A 84 26.41 1.90 -21.07
N GLY A 85 26.21 3.19 -21.33
CA GLY A 85 25.68 3.71 -22.60
C GLY A 85 24.46 4.62 -22.42
N THR A 86 23.91 5.11 -23.55
CA THR A 86 22.71 5.97 -23.56
C THR A 86 21.46 5.24 -23.07
N VAL A 87 21.38 3.94 -23.33
CA VAL A 87 20.31 3.06 -22.87
C VAL A 87 20.92 2.05 -21.92
N GLY A 88 20.64 2.20 -20.62
CA GLY A 88 21.14 1.30 -19.59
C GLY A 88 20.15 0.16 -19.33
N PHE A 89 20.64 -1.07 -19.35
CA PHE A 89 19.85 -2.27 -19.02
C PHE A 89 20.24 -2.80 -17.65
N GLY A 90 19.25 -3.30 -16.91
CA GLY A 90 19.46 -3.90 -15.59
C GLY A 90 18.48 -5.05 -15.36
N LEU A 91 18.78 -5.85 -14.34
CA LEU A 91 17.94 -6.92 -13.83
C LEU A 91 17.88 -6.88 -12.29
N ASP A 92 16.68 -6.80 -11.72
CA ASP A 92 16.45 -6.95 -10.28
C ASP A 92 15.91 -8.36 -10.00
N ALA A 93 16.19 -8.86 -8.80
CA ALA A 93 15.63 -10.10 -8.26
C ALA A 93 15.12 -9.89 -6.83
N LEU A 94 13.93 -10.39 -6.56
CA LEU A 94 13.30 -10.43 -5.25
C LEU A 94 13.13 -11.89 -4.85
N GLY A 95 13.77 -12.30 -3.76
CA GLY A 95 13.62 -13.63 -3.18
C GLY A 95 13.00 -13.53 -1.80
N MET A 96 11.99 -14.35 -1.50
CA MET A 96 11.26 -14.29 -0.24
C MET A 96 11.01 -15.69 0.30
N LEU A 97 11.34 -15.91 1.57
CA LEU A 97 11.15 -17.18 2.28
C LEU A 97 10.43 -16.92 3.60
N GLY A 98 9.44 -17.75 3.92
CA GLY A 98 8.76 -17.75 5.22
C GLY A 98 8.76 -19.14 5.83
N PHE A 99 9.04 -19.21 7.13
CA PHE A 99 9.09 -20.43 7.92
C PHE A 99 8.17 -20.31 9.13
N GLN A 100 7.33 -21.31 9.34
CA GLN A 100 6.53 -21.45 10.55
C GLN A 100 7.44 -21.70 11.75
N LEU A 101 7.25 -20.92 12.81
CA LEU A 101 7.82 -21.21 14.13
C LEU A 101 6.74 -21.82 15.03
N ASP A 102 5.52 -21.28 14.96
CA ASP A 102 4.39 -21.75 15.75
C ASP A 102 3.06 -21.42 15.07
N SER A 103 2.17 -22.40 14.94
CA SER A 103 0.77 -22.24 14.51
C SER A 103 0.01 -23.56 14.73
N SER A 104 -1.31 -23.48 14.90
CA SER A 104 -2.20 -24.64 14.94
C SER A 104 -3.57 -24.30 14.34
N PRO A 105 -4.35 -25.31 13.89
CA PRO A 105 -5.61 -25.04 13.17
C PRO A 105 -6.64 -24.17 13.91
N ASP A 106 -6.70 -24.26 15.24
CA ASP A 106 -7.58 -23.46 16.09
C ASP A 106 -7.22 -21.95 16.10
N ARG A 107 -6.00 -21.58 15.70
CA ARG A 107 -5.47 -20.20 15.78
C ARG A 107 -4.65 -19.73 14.58
N SER A 108 -4.77 -20.39 13.43
CA SER A 108 -4.16 -19.99 12.16
C SER A 108 -4.88 -18.81 11.47
N ASN A 109 -4.48 -18.50 10.23
CA ASN A 109 -5.03 -17.46 9.36
C ASN A 109 -4.75 -16.02 9.83
N SER A 110 -3.60 -15.80 10.46
CA SER A 110 -3.11 -14.45 10.81
C SER A 110 -2.71 -13.63 9.57
N GLY A 111 -2.38 -14.32 8.47
CA GLY A 111 -1.76 -13.76 7.27
C GLY A 111 -0.23 -13.76 7.31
N LEU A 112 0.40 -14.46 8.27
CA LEU A 112 1.85 -14.72 8.27
C LEU A 112 2.23 -15.92 7.38
N LEU A 113 1.36 -16.93 7.33
CA LEU A 113 1.58 -18.21 6.66
C LEU A 113 0.41 -18.50 5.71
N PRO A 114 0.66 -19.11 4.53
CA PRO A 114 -0.40 -19.59 3.66
C PRO A 114 -1.21 -20.71 4.30
N SER A 115 -2.49 -20.79 3.92
CA SER A 115 -3.32 -21.96 4.21
C SER A 115 -2.78 -23.20 3.49
N SER A 116 -2.96 -24.38 4.09
CA SER A 116 -2.49 -25.63 3.52
C SER A 116 -3.30 -26.10 2.31
N GLY A 117 -4.48 -25.52 2.09
CA GLY A 117 -5.43 -25.86 1.03
C GLY A 117 -6.31 -27.08 1.37
N GLU A 118 -5.71 -28.14 1.89
CA GLU A 118 -6.42 -29.37 2.34
C GLU A 118 -7.23 -29.13 3.61
N ASN A 119 -6.67 -28.34 4.53
CA ASN A 119 -7.37 -27.83 5.69
C ASN A 119 -7.33 -26.30 5.60
N PRO A 120 -8.48 -25.62 5.40
CA PRO A 120 -8.53 -24.15 5.36
C PRO A 120 -7.97 -23.46 6.61
N ARG A 121 -7.87 -24.21 7.71
CA ARG A 121 -7.28 -23.80 8.98
C ARG A 121 -5.86 -24.34 9.19
N GLY A 122 -5.34 -25.25 8.38
CA GLY A 122 -3.95 -25.66 8.46
C GLY A 122 -3.03 -24.61 7.85
N SER A 123 -1.91 -24.29 8.50
CA SER A 123 -0.88 -23.42 7.91
C SER A 123 0.22 -24.27 7.26
N LYS A 124 0.80 -23.80 6.15
CA LYS A 124 2.01 -24.42 5.57
C LYS A 124 3.23 -24.14 6.47
N GLY A 125 4.08 -25.15 6.66
CA GLY A 125 5.29 -25.02 7.48
C GLY A 125 6.38 -24.12 6.89
N GLN A 126 6.38 -23.94 5.57
CA GLN A 126 7.25 -23.01 4.87
C GLN A 126 6.63 -22.60 3.54
N TYR A 127 7.04 -21.45 3.01
CA TYR A 127 6.65 -20.97 1.70
C TYR A 127 7.71 -20.05 1.12
N ALA A 128 7.77 -20.01 -0.21
CA ALA A 128 8.77 -19.25 -0.96
C ALA A 128 8.14 -18.54 -2.13
N LYS A 129 8.66 -17.36 -2.47
CA LYS A 129 8.26 -16.61 -3.66
C LYS A 129 9.48 -15.94 -4.24
N MET A 130 9.49 -15.82 -5.56
CA MET A 130 10.56 -15.16 -6.28
C MET A 130 9.97 -14.30 -7.40
N GLY A 131 10.59 -13.15 -7.63
CA GLY A 131 10.27 -12.25 -8.72
C GLY A 131 11.53 -11.77 -9.41
N LEU A 132 11.48 -11.63 -10.73
CA LEU A 132 12.51 -10.97 -11.53
C LEU A 132 11.93 -9.72 -12.17
N THR A 133 12.76 -8.70 -12.33
CA THR A 133 12.35 -7.43 -12.92
C THR A 133 13.41 -6.97 -13.91
N ALA A 134 13.07 -6.96 -15.19
CA ALA A 134 13.89 -6.28 -16.19
C ALA A 134 13.71 -4.77 -16.01
N LYS A 135 14.80 -4.00 -16.10
CA LYS A 135 14.76 -2.53 -16.03
C LYS A 135 15.57 -1.89 -17.15
N VAL A 136 15.04 -0.82 -17.70
CA VAL A 136 15.68 0.01 -18.72
C VAL A 136 15.69 1.44 -18.24
N LYS A 137 16.84 2.11 -18.33
CA LYS A 137 17.02 3.52 -18.00
C LYS A 137 17.51 4.29 -19.21
N VAL A 138 16.84 5.41 -19.51
CA VAL A 138 17.27 6.40 -20.49
C VAL A 138 17.12 7.76 -19.84
N SER A 139 18.20 8.55 -19.77
CA SER A 139 18.21 9.81 -19.00
C SER A 139 17.74 9.57 -17.54
N ASP A 140 16.79 10.35 -17.04
CA ASP A 140 16.18 10.21 -15.71
C ASP A 140 14.83 9.49 -15.75
N THR A 141 14.63 8.68 -16.79
CA THR A 141 13.45 7.85 -17.00
C THR A 141 13.80 6.37 -16.88
N VAL A 142 13.05 5.65 -16.04
CA VAL A 142 13.23 4.23 -15.76
C VAL A 142 11.94 3.48 -16.04
N LEU A 143 12.00 2.47 -16.91
CA LEU A 143 10.95 1.48 -17.11
C LEU A 143 11.35 0.18 -16.41
N LYS A 144 10.45 -0.39 -15.61
CA LYS A 144 10.58 -1.71 -15.00
C LYS A 144 9.46 -2.63 -15.53
N TYR A 145 9.79 -3.89 -15.78
CA TYR A 145 8.83 -4.91 -16.18
C TYR A 145 9.11 -6.23 -15.46
N GLY A 146 8.08 -6.82 -14.84
CA GLY A 146 8.18 -8.06 -14.07
C GLY A 146 7.60 -7.89 -12.67
N ALA A 147 8.28 -8.43 -11.66
CA ALA A 147 7.87 -8.31 -10.26
C ALA A 147 8.10 -6.89 -9.71
N LEU A 148 7.11 -6.33 -9.02
CA LEU A 148 7.11 -4.95 -8.55
C LEU A 148 6.59 -4.87 -7.11
N LEU A 149 7.16 -3.94 -6.35
CA LEU A 149 6.68 -3.52 -5.03
C LEU A 149 6.31 -2.02 -5.11
N PRO A 150 5.18 -1.67 -5.76
CA PRO A 150 4.81 -0.29 -5.99
C PRO A 150 4.45 0.43 -4.68
N ASP A 151 5.03 1.62 -4.45
CA ASP A 151 4.74 2.49 -3.30
C ASP A 151 4.30 3.87 -3.78
N LEU A 152 3.09 3.91 -4.34
CA LEU A 152 2.48 5.10 -4.94
C LEU A 152 1.12 5.39 -4.27
N PRO A 153 0.62 6.63 -4.33
CA PRO A 153 -0.81 6.87 -4.12
C PRO A 153 -1.66 5.94 -5.00
N LEU A 154 -2.78 5.44 -4.46
CA LEU A 154 -3.67 4.45 -5.10
C LEU A 154 -3.06 3.07 -5.42
N LEU A 155 -1.75 2.89 -5.31
CA LEU A 155 -1.06 1.62 -5.55
C LEU A 155 0.12 1.45 -4.57
N LYS A 156 -0.22 1.16 -3.30
CA LYS A 156 0.74 0.93 -2.22
C LYS A 156 0.74 -0.54 -1.82
N TYR A 157 1.80 -1.28 -2.09
CA TYR A 157 1.91 -2.68 -1.73
C TYR A 157 1.74 -2.94 -0.23
N ASN A 158 1.20 -4.11 0.13
CA ASN A 158 1.03 -4.51 1.52
C ASN A 158 2.25 -5.25 2.07
N ASP A 159 2.92 -4.67 3.07
CA ASP A 159 3.97 -5.30 3.90
C ASP A 159 3.54 -5.38 5.39
N GLY A 160 2.26 -5.64 5.64
CA GLY A 160 1.70 -5.62 6.99
C GLY A 160 1.91 -6.90 7.80
N ARG A 161 2.66 -7.88 7.27
CA ARG A 161 2.78 -9.27 7.77
C ARG A 161 4.22 -9.79 7.62
N LEU A 162 4.41 -11.08 7.33
CA LEU A 162 5.72 -11.71 7.24
C LEU A 162 6.46 -11.33 5.95
N LEU A 163 5.81 -11.52 4.81
CA LEU A 163 6.37 -11.21 3.49
C LEU A 163 5.47 -10.19 2.79
N PRO A 164 6.03 -9.31 1.95
CA PRO A 164 5.23 -8.33 1.23
C PRO A 164 4.39 -8.96 0.11
N THR A 165 3.35 -8.24 -0.30
CA THR A 165 2.63 -8.51 -1.54
C THR A 165 3.46 -8.03 -2.72
N MET A 166 3.56 -8.86 -3.74
CA MET A 166 4.27 -8.58 -4.99
C MET A 166 3.25 -8.42 -6.12
N PHE A 167 3.42 -7.41 -6.95
CA PHE A 167 2.62 -7.22 -8.17
C PHE A 167 3.44 -7.59 -9.41
N ASN A 168 2.78 -7.91 -10.51
CA ASN A 168 3.41 -8.17 -11.79
C ASN A 168 2.88 -7.20 -12.83
N GLY A 169 3.77 -6.70 -13.68
CA GLY A 169 3.41 -5.77 -14.75
C GLY A 169 4.55 -4.84 -15.15
N ALA A 170 4.19 -3.68 -15.68
CA ALA A 170 5.11 -2.61 -16.07
C ALA A 170 4.94 -1.38 -15.18
N MET A 171 6.05 -0.70 -14.87
CA MET A 171 6.04 0.59 -14.19
C MET A 171 7.10 1.51 -14.78
N LEU A 172 6.69 2.71 -15.19
CA LEU A 172 7.54 3.78 -15.70
C LEU A 172 7.60 4.90 -14.66
N THR A 173 8.80 5.40 -14.38
CA THR A 173 9.02 6.61 -13.59
C THR A 173 9.93 7.55 -14.36
N SER A 174 9.52 8.79 -14.55
CA SER A 174 10.28 9.81 -15.29
C SER A 174 10.47 11.06 -14.44
N LYS A 175 11.70 11.60 -14.44
CA LYS A 175 12.08 12.83 -13.73
C LYS A 175 12.80 13.83 -14.64
N GLU A 176 12.47 13.84 -15.93
CA GLU A 176 13.09 14.74 -16.93
C GLU A 176 12.81 16.23 -16.66
N VAL A 177 11.66 16.53 -16.05
CA VAL A 177 11.25 17.89 -15.73
C VAL A 177 11.58 18.18 -14.28
N LYS A 178 12.35 19.25 -14.05
CA LYS A 178 12.73 19.67 -12.69
C LYS A 178 11.51 19.75 -11.77
N ASP A 179 11.65 19.18 -10.57
CA ASP A 179 10.63 19.15 -9.52
C ASP A 179 9.34 18.37 -9.86
N LEU A 180 9.24 17.76 -11.04
CA LEU A 180 8.11 16.94 -11.47
C LEU A 180 8.53 15.47 -11.61
N THR A 181 7.76 14.58 -10.98
CA THR A 181 7.86 13.13 -11.22
C THR A 181 6.60 12.65 -11.91
N PHE A 182 6.75 12.06 -13.09
CA PHE A 182 5.68 11.35 -13.79
C PHE A 182 5.79 9.85 -13.53
N MET A 183 4.67 9.20 -13.25
CA MET A 183 4.58 7.76 -13.07
C MET A 183 3.49 7.19 -13.98
N ALA A 184 3.73 5.99 -14.52
CA ALA A 184 2.70 5.19 -15.15
C ALA A 184 2.89 3.72 -14.76
N ALA A 185 1.81 2.97 -14.58
CA ALA A 185 1.86 1.54 -14.31
C ALA A 185 0.72 0.81 -15.00
N ARG A 186 0.99 -0.42 -15.43
CA ARG A 186 -0.01 -1.41 -15.82
C ARG A 186 0.32 -2.72 -15.13
N LEU A 187 -0.59 -3.22 -14.31
CA LEU A 187 -0.45 -4.49 -13.59
C LEU A 187 -1.53 -5.46 -14.04
N ASP A 188 -1.24 -6.76 -14.06
CA ASP A 188 -2.16 -7.82 -14.46
C ASP A 188 -2.33 -8.88 -13.36
N LYS A 189 -1.30 -9.09 -12.55
CA LYS A 189 -1.32 -10.08 -11.47
C LYS A 189 -0.70 -9.58 -10.18
N TYR A 190 -0.99 -10.30 -9.11
CA TYR A 190 -0.34 -10.12 -7.82
C TYR A 190 -0.20 -11.45 -7.09
N THR A 191 0.77 -11.51 -6.19
CA THR A 191 0.95 -12.61 -5.26
C THR A 191 0.82 -12.04 -3.85
N ALA A 192 -0.30 -12.34 -3.20
CA ALA A 192 -0.64 -11.86 -1.86
C ALA A 192 0.44 -12.24 -0.83
N ARG A 193 0.63 -11.38 0.19
CA ARG A 193 1.59 -11.56 1.31
C ARG A 193 1.69 -12.99 1.87
N ASP A 194 0.59 -13.70 1.97
CA ASP A 194 0.43 -15.05 2.54
C ASP A 194 0.07 -16.11 1.48
N SER A 195 0.50 -15.95 0.23
CA SER A 195 0.27 -16.90 -0.86
C SER A 195 1.52 -17.08 -1.72
N THR A 196 1.76 -18.28 -2.27
CA THR A 196 2.76 -18.52 -3.32
C THR A 196 2.20 -18.32 -4.73
N ASP A 197 0.88 -18.22 -4.84
CA ASP A 197 0.19 -18.30 -6.11
C ASP A 197 0.03 -16.91 -6.71
N SER A 198 0.33 -16.79 -7.99
CA SER A 198 0.00 -15.59 -8.76
C SER A 198 -1.50 -15.60 -9.07
N GLN A 199 -2.18 -14.54 -8.68
CA GLN A 199 -3.62 -14.35 -8.85
C GLN A 199 -3.88 -13.17 -9.78
N ASP A 200 -4.97 -13.25 -10.54
CA ASP A 200 -5.46 -12.11 -11.30
C ASP A 200 -5.81 -10.97 -10.35
N ILE A 201 -5.48 -9.75 -10.75
CA ILE A 201 -5.85 -8.56 -9.99
C ILE A 201 -7.37 -8.49 -9.77
N ARG A 202 -7.76 -7.92 -8.63
CA ARG A 202 -9.15 -7.86 -8.20
C ARG A 202 -9.38 -6.74 -7.21
N VAL A 203 -10.65 -6.37 -7.03
CA VAL A 203 -11.04 -5.43 -5.96
C VAL A 203 -10.94 -6.11 -4.61
N HIS A 204 -10.49 -5.36 -3.60
CA HIS A 204 -10.40 -5.85 -2.24
C HIS A 204 -11.79 -6.00 -1.60
N CYS A 205 -12.07 -7.16 -0.98
CA CYS A 205 -13.40 -7.49 -0.46
C CYS A 205 -13.53 -7.41 1.07
N LYS A 206 -12.78 -6.52 1.72
CA LYS A 206 -12.83 -6.34 3.19
C LYS A 206 -14.26 -6.11 3.68
N ASN A 207 -14.61 -6.76 4.79
CA ASN A 207 -15.92 -6.67 5.45
C ASN A 207 -17.11 -6.90 4.49
N LYS A 208 -16.89 -7.64 3.39
CA LYS A 208 -17.88 -7.88 2.32
C LYS A 208 -18.42 -6.58 1.67
N ARG A 209 -17.64 -5.50 1.69
CA ARG A 209 -17.98 -4.22 1.03
C ARG A 209 -18.16 -4.39 -0.49
N TYR A 210 -17.42 -5.34 -1.07
CA TYR A 210 -17.52 -5.78 -2.46
C TYR A 210 -17.51 -7.30 -2.50
N ALA A 211 -18.04 -7.90 -3.58
CA ALA A 211 -18.00 -9.35 -3.77
C ALA A 211 -16.54 -9.83 -3.90
N CYS A 212 -16.16 -10.84 -3.11
CA CYS A 212 -14.84 -11.45 -3.21
C CYS A 212 -14.66 -12.14 -4.57
N ASN A 213 -13.42 -12.17 -5.07
CA ASN A 213 -13.05 -12.74 -6.37
C ASN A 213 -13.58 -12.00 -7.60
N THR A 214 -13.99 -10.74 -7.46
CA THR A 214 -14.34 -9.89 -8.62
C THR A 214 -13.05 -9.39 -9.29
N THR A 215 -12.63 -10.08 -10.36
CA THR A 215 -11.35 -9.87 -11.06
C THR A 215 -11.45 -8.94 -12.27
N ALA A 216 -10.28 -8.41 -12.68
CA ALA A 216 -10.09 -7.60 -13.87
C ALA A 216 -8.86 -8.09 -14.65
N ASP A 217 -8.72 -7.71 -15.92
CA ASP A 217 -7.59 -8.17 -16.73
C ASP A 217 -6.35 -7.28 -16.50
N HIS A 218 -6.56 -5.98 -16.24
CA HIS A 218 -5.48 -5.05 -15.89
C HIS A 218 -5.88 -3.90 -14.95
N PHE A 219 -4.87 -3.36 -14.25
CA PHE A 219 -4.93 -2.18 -13.42
C PHE A 219 -3.97 -1.15 -13.99
N ASP A 220 -4.49 -0.01 -14.42
CA ASP A 220 -3.72 1.10 -14.95
C ASP A 220 -3.61 2.23 -13.94
N MET A 221 -2.44 2.89 -13.90
CA MET A 221 -2.21 4.07 -13.08
C MET A 221 -1.38 5.10 -13.83
N TYR A 222 -1.70 6.38 -13.64
CA TYR A 222 -0.90 7.52 -14.08
C TYR A 222 -0.80 8.52 -12.93
N GLY A 223 0.39 9.05 -12.67
CA GLY A 223 0.67 9.92 -11.53
C GLY A 223 1.58 11.09 -11.89
N LEU A 224 1.33 12.22 -11.24
CA LEU A 224 2.15 13.43 -11.29
C LEU A 224 2.37 13.93 -9.88
N ASP A 225 3.62 13.91 -9.43
CA ASP A 225 4.05 14.53 -8.18
C ASP A 225 4.89 15.76 -8.51
N TYR A 226 4.44 16.94 -8.05
CA TYR A 226 5.12 18.21 -8.31
C TYR A 226 5.51 18.91 -7.01
N LYS A 227 6.80 19.15 -6.83
CA LYS A 227 7.34 19.93 -5.72
C LYS A 227 7.28 21.41 -6.08
N ILE A 228 6.22 22.10 -5.65
CA ILE A 228 6.04 23.55 -5.91
C ILE A 228 7.20 24.36 -5.31
N ASN A 229 7.65 23.98 -4.11
CA ASN A 229 8.82 24.54 -3.44
C ASN A 229 9.28 23.58 -2.31
N ASP A 230 10.25 23.99 -1.50
CA ASP A 230 10.78 23.17 -0.39
C ASP A 230 9.78 22.81 0.71
N ARG A 231 8.60 23.43 0.71
CA ARG A 231 7.56 23.29 1.74
C ARG A 231 6.25 22.70 1.24
N LEU A 232 6.01 22.69 -0.07
CA LEU A 232 4.73 22.28 -0.64
C LEU A 232 4.94 21.32 -1.81
N THR A 233 4.34 20.13 -1.70
CA THR A 233 4.24 19.15 -2.78
C THR A 233 2.78 18.91 -3.10
N THR A 234 2.46 18.83 -4.39
CA THR A 234 1.13 18.52 -4.89
C THR A 234 1.17 17.25 -5.72
N GLN A 235 0.16 16.41 -5.57
CA GLN A 235 0.10 15.11 -6.20
C GLN A 235 -1.25 14.97 -6.93
N TYR A 236 -1.22 14.44 -8.14
CA TYR A 236 -2.42 14.01 -8.86
C TYR A 236 -2.20 12.63 -9.44
N HIS A 237 -3.08 11.69 -9.12
CA HIS A 237 -3.02 10.33 -9.64
C HIS A 237 -4.38 9.92 -10.19
N TYR A 238 -4.38 9.21 -11.31
CA TYR A 238 -5.52 8.49 -11.86
C TYR A 238 -5.21 7.01 -11.80
N ALA A 239 -6.19 6.19 -11.42
CA ALA A 239 -6.08 4.75 -11.50
C ALA A 239 -7.38 4.13 -12.00
N GLU A 240 -7.29 2.99 -12.66
CA GLU A 240 -8.42 2.21 -13.10
C GLU A 240 -8.15 0.72 -12.92
N LEU A 241 -9.04 0.05 -12.20
CA LEU A 241 -9.17 -1.39 -12.24
C LEU A 241 -10.25 -1.70 -13.28
N GLU A 242 -9.85 -2.21 -14.42
CA GLU A 242 -10.70 -2.40 -15.60
C GLU A 242 -12.04 -3.06 -15.24
N ASP A 243 -13.13 -2.55 -15.81
CA ASP A 243 -14.50 -3.05 -15.61
C ASP A 243 -15.00 -3.05 -14.16
N ILE A 244 -14.27 -2.44 -13.22
CA ILE A 244 -14.64 -2.42 -11.81
C ILE A 244 -14.73 -0.99 -11.28
N TYR A 245 -13.61 -0.26 -11.23
CA TYR A 245 -13.60 1.10 -10.69
C TYR A 245 -12.50 1.96 -11.31
N ARG A 246 -12.74 3.26 -11.35
CA ARG A 246 -11.73 4.29 -11.60
C ARG A 246 -11.62 5.25 -10.42
N GLN A 247 -10.42 5.78 -10.19
CA GLN A 247 -10.10 6.65 -9.08
C GLN A 247 -9.30 7.87 -9.54
N HIS A 248 -9.67 9.04 -9.00
CA HIS A 248 -8.86 10.24 -9.04
C HIS A 248 -8.38 10.56 -7.62
N PHE A 249 -7.10 10.80 -7.46
CA PHE A 249 -6.48 11.24 -6.21
C PHE A 249 -5.86 12.62 -6.40
N ILE A 250 -6.09 13.50 -5.41
CA ILE A 250 -5.41 14.78 -5.26
C ILE A 250 -4.81 14.80 -3.86
N GLY A 251 -3.50 15.07 -3.77
CA GLY A 251 -2.76 15.19 -2.52
C GLY A 251 -2.06 16.55 -2.38
N LEU A 252 -2.06 17.12 -1.19
CA LEU A 252 -1.27 18.30 -0.83
C LEU A 252 -0.49 17.99 0.45
N LEU A 253 0.84 18.08 0.34
CA LEU A 253 1.76 17.86 1.46
C LEU A 253 2.49 19.16 1.77
N GLY A 254 2.24 19.71 2.94
CA GLY A 254 2.79 20.97 3.44
C GLY A 254 3.72 20.76 4.64
N ASN A 255 4.80 21.53 4.71
CA ASN A 255 5.73 21.56 5.84
C ASN A 255 6.20 22.99 6.11
N GLN A 256 5.81 23.56 7.24
CA GLN A 256 6.01 24.96 7.59
C GLN A 256 6.69 25.07 8.96
N PRO A 257 7.90 25.64 9.04
CA PRO A 257 8.50 26.03 10.33
C PRO A 257 7.57 27.00 11.08
N LEU A 258 7.37 26.75 12.38
CA LEU A 258 6.52 27.56 13.25
C LEU A 258 7.14 27.58 14.66
N GLY A 259 7.73 28.72 15.04
CA GLY A 259 8.53 28.81 16.26
C GLY A 259 9.72 27.84 16.22
N ASP A 260 9.96 27.14 17.32
CA ASP A 260 11.00 26.10 17.43
C ASP A 260 10.56 24.74 16.83
N GLY A 261 9.31 24.66 16.34
CA GLY A 261 8.72 23.46 15.81
C GLY A 261 8.44 23.53 14.32
N VAL A 262 7.79 22.48 13.83
CA VAL A 262 7.41 22.34 12.43
C VAL A 262 5.97 21.85 12.35
N LEU A 263 5.12 22.62 11.67
CA LEU A 263 3.75 22.25 11.33
C LEU A 263 3.73 21.55 9.98
N LYS A 264 3.15 20.35 9.93
CA LYS A 264 2.92 19.57 8.71
C LYS A 264 1.43 19.47 8.43
N ALA A 265 1.07 19.50 7.16
CA ALA A 265 -0.28 19.28 6.67
C ALA A 265 -0.27 18.23 5.57
N ASP A 266 -1.19 17.27 5.64
CA ASP A 266 -1.42 16.24 4.63
C ASP A 266 -2.91 16.24 4.30
N LEU A 267 -3.27 16.72 3.10
CA LEU A 267 -4.66 16.79 2.63
C LEU A 267 -4.82 15.88 1.43
N ARG A 268 -5.88 15.08 1.42
CA ARG A 268 -6.14 14.09 0.37
C ARG A 268 -7.61 14.08 -0.01
N LEU A 269 -7.85 14.01 -1.32
CA LEU A 269 -9.16 13.74 -1.90
C LEU A 269 -9.03 12.53 -2.83
N ILE A 270 -9.85 11.51 -2.61
CA ILE A 270 -10.00 10.39 -3.54
C ILE A 270 -11.45 10.36 -4.01
N LYS A 271 -11.67 10.40 -5.32
CA LYS A 271 -12.99 10.18 -5.93
C LYS A 271 -12.95 8.84 -6.66
N SER A 272 -13.85 7.94 -6.29
CA SER A 272 -14.00 6.61 -6.88
C SER A 272 -15.36 6.53 -7.59
N ALA A 273 -15.35 6.00 -8.81
CA ALA A 273 -16.55 5.69 -9.59
C ALA A 273 -16.44 4.29 -10.19
N ASP A 274 -17.55 3.66 -10.54
CA ASP A 274 -17.54 2.44 -11.35
C ASP A 274 -16.90 2.69 -12.73
N SER A 275 -16.44 1.62 -13.36
CA SER A 275 -15.86 1.68 -14.72
C SER A 275 -16.28 0.48 -15.56
N GLY A 276 -16.28 0.68 -16.88
CA GLY A 276 -16.53 -0.36 -17.88
C GLY A 276 -17.81 -1.17 -17.64
N ALA A 277 -17.68 -2.49 -17.56
CA ALA A 277 -18.79 -3.41 -17.33
C ALA A 277 -19.35 -3.44 -15.89
N GLU A 278 -18.83 -2.63 -14.98
CA GLU A 278 -19.31 -2.48 -13.59
C GLU A 278 -19.43 -3.83 -12.84
N ARG A 279 -18.44 -4.71 -12.98
CA ARG A 279 -18.46 -6.09 -12.43
C ARG A 279 -18.64 -6.15 -10.92
N ALA A 280 -18.30 -5.08 -10.19
CA ALA A 280 -18.52 -4.95 -8.74
C ALA A 280 -19.81 -4.19 -8.37
N GLY A 281 -20.66 -3.87 -9.34
CA GLY A 281 -21.82 -3.00 -9.21
C GLY A 281 -21.45 -1.52 -9.23
N SER A 282 -22.46 -0.66 -9.03
CA SER A 282 -22.28 0.80 -8.99
C SER A 282 -21.35 1.21 -7.85
N ILE A 283 -20.47 2.16 -8.11
CA ILE A 283 -19.55 2.73 -7.12
C ILE A 283 -19.68 4.25 -7.14
N ASP A 284 -20.15 4.84 -6.05
CA ASP A 284 -20.02 6.27 -5.76
C ASP A 284 -19.38 6.44 -4.39
N ASN A 285 -18.10 6.85 -4.39
CA ASN A 285 -17.38 7.16 -3.17
C ASN A 285 -16.48 8.39 -3.36
N ARG A 286 -16.47 9.28 -2.38
CA ARG A 286 -15.53 10.38 -2.24
C ARG A 286 -14.94 10.33 -0.84
N ALA A 287 -13.64 10.06 -0.74
CA ALA A 287 -12.89 10.12 0.50
C ALA A 287 -12.19 11.48 0.60
N LEU A 288 -12.60 12.31 1.53
CA LEU A 288 -11.88 13.53 1.91
C LEU A 288 -11.16 13.27 3.23
N SER A 289 -9.87 13.55 3.29
CA SER A 289 -9.11 13.36 4.52
C SER A 289 -8.00 14.38 4.71
N GLY A 290 -7.69 14.68 5.96
CA GLY A 290 -6.67 15.65 6.35
C GLY A 290 -5.99 15.26 7.66
N MET A 291 -4.69 15.53 7.76
CA MET A 291 -3.90 15.40 8.98
C MET A 291 -3.07 16.66 9.18
N LEU A 292 -3.15 17.24 10.38
CA LEU A 292 -2.25 18.30 10.84
C LEU A 292 -1.36 17.74 11.93
N SER A 293 -0.06 18.00 11.84
CA SER A 293 0.93 17.52 12.82
C SER A 293 1.86 18.64 13.23
N TYR A 294 2.07 18.85 14.53
CA TYR A 294 3.05 19.80 15.05
C TYR A 294 4.16 19.05 15.80
N GLY A 295 5.39 19.13 15.27
CA GLY A 295 6.58 18.51 15.86
C GLY A 295 7.43 19.53 16.59
N ILE A 296 7.81 19.26 17.84
CA ILE A 296 8.69 20.10 18.66
C ILE A 296 9.45 19.24 19.69
N SER A 297 10.76 19.41 19.77
CA SER A 297 11.61 18.78 20.81
C SER A 297 11.38 17.28 21.01
N GLY A 298 11.26 16.51 19.93
CA GLY A 298 10.99 15.07 19.96
C GLY A 298 9.51 14.68 20.05
N HIS A 299 8.63 15.57 20.48
CA HIS A 299 7.18 15.36 20.48
C HIS A 299 6.59 15.65 19.11
N THR A 300 5.61 14.86 18.68
CA THR A 300 4.72 15.23 17.58
C THR A 300 3.27 14.98 17.97
N PHE A 301 2.45 16.03 17.91
CA PHE A 301 1.00 15.94 18.13
C PHE A 301 0.30 16.02 16.79
N SER A 302 -0.60 15.09 16.49
CA SER A 302 -1.34 15.08 15.24
C SER A 302 -2.84 14.94 15.45
N ALA A 303 -3.61 15.66 14.65
CA ALA A 303 -5.06 15.57 14.57
C ALA A 303 -5.47 15.30 13.13
N GLY A 304 -6.26 14.23 12.94
CA GLY A 304 -6.72 13.77 11.64
C GLY A 304 -8.24 13.77 11.55
N TRP A 305 -8.75 13.98 10.35
CA TRP A 305 -10.17 13.86 10.03
C TRP A 305 -10.34 13.22 8.65
N GLN A 306 -11.35 12.37 8.50
CA GLN A 306 -11.66 11.65 7.28
C GLN A 306 -13.17 11.50 7.12
N ARG A 307 -13.67 11.64 5.91
CA ARG A 307 -15.07 11.42 5.55
C ARG A 307 -15.17 10.67 4.25
N MET A 308 -15.97 9.61 4.28
CA MET A 308 -16.50 8.93 3.11
C MET A 308 -17.86 9.54 2.78
N ASN A 309 -18.01 10.03 1.55
CA ASN A 309 -19.27 10.50 0.98
C ASN A 309 -19.67 9.58 -0.17
N GLY A 310 -20.98 9.41 -0.39
CA GLY A 310 -21.52 8.48 -1.39
C GLY A 310 -22.03 7.19 -0.75
N ASP A 311 -22.67 6.36 -1.57
CA ASP A 311 -23.38 5.16 -1.10
C ASP A 311 -22.48 3.93 -0.92
N ASN A 312 -21.26 3.98 -1.45
CA ASN A 312 -20.33 2.86 -1.42
C ASN A 312 -19.12 3.13 -0.51
N SER A 313 -18.50 2.05 -0.05
CA SER A 313 -17.21 2.11 0.67
C SER A 313 -16.08 2.41 -0.33
N MET A 314 -14.95 2.97 0.11
CA MET A 314 -13.86 3.26 -0.84
C MET A 314 -13.27 1.95 -1.41
N PRO A 315 -13.30 1.73 -2.74
CA PRO A 315 -12.64 0.57 -3.35
C PRO A 315 -11.12 0.75 -3.35
N TYR A 316 -10.39 -0.35 -3.36
CA TYR A 316 -8.95 -0.38 -3.62
C TYR A 316 -8.54 -1.76 -4.11
N LEU A 317 -7.38 -1.82 -4.76
CA LEU A 317 -6.81 -3.05 -5.32
C LEU A 317 -6.48 -4.06 -4.21
N ASP A 318 -6.86 -5.33 -4.38
CA ASP A 318 -6.49 -6.38 -3.43
C ASP A 318 -4.96 -6.54 -3.36
N GLY A 319 -4.45 -6.92 -2.18
CA GLY A 319 -3.01 -6.96 -1.93
C GLY A 319 -2.33 -5.58 -1.77
N SER A 320 -3.04 -4.48 -2.00
CA SER A 320 -2.56 -3.12 -1.72
C SER A 320 -3.10 -2.58 -0.37
N ASN A 321 -2.67 -1.37 -0.01
CA ASN A 321 -3.13 -0.62 1.15
C ASN A 321 -3.88 0.65 0.70
N PRO A 322 -5.04 0.98 1.30
CA PRO A 322 -5.72 2.23 1.00
C PRO A 322 -4.88 3.42 1.46
N TYR A 323 -4.73 4.44 0.60
CA TYR A 323 -3.89 5.60 0.88
C TYR A 323 -4.63 6.68 1.71
N LEU A 324 -5.15 6.27 2.87
CA LEU A 324 -5.97 7.07 3.77
C LEU A 324 -5.21 7.51 5.03
N VAL A 325 -5.53 8.69 5.58
CA VAL A 325 -4.86 9.19 6.81
C VAL A 325 -5.27 8.40 8.05
N ASN A 326 -6.47 7.81 8.04
CA ASN A 326 -6.98 6.93 9.09
C ASN A 326 -6.82 5.44 8.74
N TYR A 327 -5.98 5.09 7.76
CA TYR A 327 -5.54 3.70 7.61
C TYR A 327 -4.55 3.33 8.72
N VAL A 328 -4.95 2.41 9.58
CA VAL A 328 -4.25 2.08 10.84
C VAL A 328 -3.97 0.57 10.95
N GLN A 329 -3.73 0.05 12.16
CA GLN A 329 -3.19 -1.30 12.33
C GLN A 329 -4.17 -2.40 11.94
N VAL A 330 -5.43 -2.25 12.35
CA VAL A 330 -6.50 -3.21 12.13
C VAL A 330 -7.44 -2.70 11.05
N ASN A 331 -7.87 -1.44 11.13
CA ASN A 331 -8.89 -0.89 10.25
C ASN A 331 -8.46 0.24 9.31
N ASP A 332 -9.37 0.63 8.40
CA ASP A 332 -9.15 1.66 7.38
C ASP A 332 -10.11 2.86 7.47
N PHE A 333 -11.19 2.73 8.25
CA PHE A 333 -12.23 3.75 8.39
C PHE A 333 -12.78 4.22 7.03
N ALA A 334 -12.95 3.27 6.11
CA ALA A 334 -13.33 3.50 4.72
C ALA A 334 -14.72 2.97 4.34
N ALA A 335 -15.58 2.70 5.33
CA ALA A 335 -16.93 2.23 5.07
C ALA A 335 -17.81 3.32 4.44
N ALA A 336 -18.91 2.92 3.81
CA ALA A 336 -19.85 3.84 3.18
C ALA A 336 -20.37 4.85 4.21
N GLN A 337 -20.35 6.13 3.83
CA GLN A 337 -20.80 7.27 4.65
C GLN A 337 -20.06 7.46 5.99
N GLU A 338 -18.98 6.75 6.24
CA GLU A 338 -18.21 6.85 7.48
C GLU A 338 -17.55 8.23 7.64
N ARG A 339 -17.66 8.82 8.84
CA ARG A 339 -16.81 9.94 9.27
C ARG A 339 -15.94 9.45 10.40
N SER A 340 -14.65 9.78 10.35
CA SER A 340 -13.72 9.45 11.42
C SER A 340 -12.76 10.58 11.75
N TRP A 341 -12.34 10.63 13.01
CA TRP A 341 -11.30 11.53 13.49
C TRP A 341 -10.20 10.74 14.22
N GLN A 342 -9.00 11.29 14.24
CA GLN A 342 -7.82 10.69 14.86
C GLN A 342 -7.11 11.71 15.74
N LEU A 343 -6.68 11.29 16.93
CA LEU A 343 -5.66 11.97 17.70
C LEU A 343 -4.46 11.04 17.82
N ARG A 344 -3.27 11.57 17.56
CA ARG A 344 -2.03 10.80 17.56
C ARG A 344 -0.92 11.57 18.26
N TYR A 345 -0.10 10.85 19.00
CA TYR A 345 1.10 11.34 19.64
C TYR A 345 2.27 10.43 19.31
N ASP A 346 3.38 11.05 18.89
CA ASP A 346 4.65 10.38 18.66
C ASP A 346 5.72 11.02 19.55
N TYR A 347 6.69 10.21 19.99
CA TYR A 347 7.86 10.69 20.72
C TYR A 347 9.14 10.02 20.22
N ASP A 348 10.11 10.82 19.80
CA ASP A 348 11.48 10.40 19.53
C ASP A 348 12.34 10.63 20.77
N PHE A 349 12.74 9.54 21.42
CA PHE A 349 13.51 9.59 22.66
C PHE A 349 14.96 10.07 22.46
N LYS A 350 15.42 10.28 21.22
CA LYS A 350 16.66 11.00 20.94
C LYS A 350 16.69 12.37 21.62
N ALA A 351 15.54 13.02 21.79
CA ALA A 351 15.41 14.30 22.48
C ALA A 351 15.89 14.26 23.95
N ILE A 352 15.90 13.08 24.58
CA ILE A 352 16.42 12.85 25.94
C ILE A 352 17.64 11.92 25.97
N GLY A 353 18.32 11.77 24.82
CA GLY A 353 19.58 11.02 24.72
C GLY A 353 19.45 9.51 24.49
N ILE A 354 18.23 8.96 24.36
CA ILE A 354 18.03 7.53 24.04
C ILE A 354 17.85 7.36 22.53
N ASN A 355 18.97 7.22 21.82
CA ASN A 355 18.98 7.05 20.37
C ASN A 355 18.32 5.73 19.96
N GLY A 356 17.46 5.78 18.93
CA GLY A 356 16.83 4.60 18.33
C GLY A 356 15.53 4.15 19.00
N LEU A 357 15.15 4.71 20.15
CA LEU A 357 13.86 4.44 20.81
C LEU A 357 12.80 5.44 20.35
N SER A 358 11.63 4.94 19.98
CA SER A 358 10.48 5.74 19.55
C SER A 358 9.17 5.15 20.06
N PHE A 359 8.21 6.03 20.34
CA PHE A 359 6.87 5.68 20.78
C PHE A 359 5.82 6.35 19.90
N LEU A 360 4.73 5.65 19.65
CA LEU A 360 3.53 6.16 18.99
C LEU A 360 2.31 5.66 19.75
N THR A 361 1.33 6.54 19.97
CA THR A 361 -0.03 6.11 20.31
C THR A 361 -1.05 6.94 19.55
N ARG A 362 -2.18 6.34 19.22
CA ARG A 362 -3.28 7.03 18.57
C ARG A 362 -4.63 6.45 18.97
N TYR A 363 -5.65 7.28 18.85
CA TYR A 363 -7.04 6.89 18.95
C TYR A 363 -7.77 7.39 17.71
N VAL A 364 -8.52 6.50 17.06
CA VAL A 364 -9.37 6.79 15.92
C VAL A 364 -10.80 6.41 16.29
N ASN A 365 -11.75 7.28 15.97
CA ASN A 365 -13.16 7.03 16.21
C ASN A 365 -13.96 7.33 14.94
N GLY A 366 -14.83 6.41 14.56
CA GLY A 366 -15.66 6.43 13.36
C GLY A 366 -17.15 6.33 13.69
N ASP A 367 -17.96 7.11 12.97
CA ASP A 367 -19.42 7.17 13.07
C ASP A 367 -20.07 7.37 11.69
N HIS A 368 -21.41 7.42 11.63
CA HIS A 368 -22.21 7.54 10.39
C HIS A 368 -22.08 6.39 9.39
N ILE A 369 -21.61 5.21 9.82
CA ILE A 369 -21.39 4.09 8.90
C ILE A 369 -22.74 3.56 8.41
N LYS A 370 -22.91 3.51 7.08
CA LYS A 370 -24.05 2.83 6.44
C LYS A 370 -23.82 1.33 6.47
N VAL A 371 -24.42 0.65 7.46
CA VAL A 371 -24.31 -0.80 7.64
C VAL A 371 -25.25 -1.52 6.66
N PRO A 372 -24.75 -2.45 5.83
CA PRO A 372 -25.61 -3.15 4.88
C PRO A 372 -26.76 -3.92 5.55
N GLY A 373 -28.00 -3.61 5.15
CA GLY A 373 -29.21 -4.28 5.66
C GLY A 373 -29.59 -3.90 7.09
N SER A 374 -29.16 -2.73 7.57
CA SER A 374 -29.49 -2.19 8.89
C SER A 374 -29.83 -0.71 8.78
N ASP A 375 -30.88 -0.28 9.49
CA ASP A 375 -31.22 1.15 9.64
C ASP A 375 -30.44 1.81 10.79
N GLN A 376 -29.72 1.02 11.59
CA GLN A 376 -28.86 1.55 12.65
C GLN A 376 -27.54 2.06 12.09
N GLU A 377 -27.13 3.22 12.60
CA GLU A 377 -25.82 3.80 12.33
C GLU A 377 -24.70 2.93 12.93
N GLY A 378 -23.76 2.53 12.06
CA GLY A 378 -22.55 1.84 12.50
C GLY A 378 -21.53 2.81 13.10
N LYS A 379 -20.84 2.36 14.13
CA LYS A 379 -19.78 3.06 14.85
C LYS A 379 -18.63 2.12 15.10
N GLU A 380 -17.43 2.68 15.17
CA GLU A 380 -16.22 1.93 15.49
C GLU A 380 -15.16 2.83 16.10
N TRP A 381 -14.19 2.22 16.78
CA TRP A 381 -13.00 2.93 17.21
C TRP A 381 -11.81 1.99 17.29
N GLU A 382 -10.61 2.55 17.12
CA GLU A 382 -9.35 1.84 17.24
C GLU A 382 -8.37 2.64 18.09
N ARG A 383 -7.70 1.98 19.03
CA ARG A 383 -6.57 2.54 19.77
C ARG A 383 -5.33 1.73 19.45
N ASP A 384 -4.29 2.41 18.97
CA ASP A 384 -2.99 1.80 18.69
C ASP A 384 -1.91 2.34 19.62
N SER A 385 -0.95 1.48 19.97
CA SER A 385 0.31 1.85 20.60
C SER A 385 1.46 1.07 19.97
N GLU A 386 2.56 1.75 19.65
CA GLU A 386 3.80 1.16 19.14
C GLU A 386 4.98 1.65 19.97
N LEU A 387 5.84 0.71 20.38
CA LEU A 387 7.16 0.99 20.93
C LEU A 387 8.19 0.31 20.02
N LYS A 388 9.14 1.09 19.51
CA LYS A 388 10.18 0.59 18.62
C LYS A 388 11.55 1.02 19.11
N TYR A 389 12.48 0.07 19.16
CA TYR A 389 13.89 0.31 19.45
C TYR A 389 14.76 -0.22 18.31
N VAL A 390 15.71 0.59 17.84
CA VAL A 390 16.76 0.17 16.89
C VAL A 390 18.10 0.29 17.57
N ILE A 391 18.87 -0.79 17.62
CA ILE A 391 20.20 -0.80 18.21
C ILE A 391 21.14 0.05 17.34
N GLN A 392 21.80 1.02 17.96
CA GLN A 392 22.56 2.04 17.21
C GLN A 392 24.03 1.68 16.98
N THR A 393 24.60 0.79 17.81
CA THR A 393 26.04 0.49 17.83
C THR A 393 26.32 -0.95 18.26
N GLY A 394 27.55 -1.43 18.01
CA GLY A 394 28.01 -2.76 18.42
C GLY A 394 27.57 -3.87 17.47
N THR A 395 27.73 -5.12 17.90
CA THR A 395 27.50 -6.33 17.07
C THR A 395 26.08 -6.43 16.52
N PHE A 396 25.09 -5.93 17.25
CA PHE A 396 23.67 -5.99 16.86
C PHE A 396 23.15 -4.67 16.30
N LYS A 397 24.03 -3.75 15.86
CA LYS A 397 23.61 -2.52 15.20
C LYS A 397 22.59 -2.82 14.10
N ASP A 398 21.58 -1.97 13.96
CA ASP A 398 20.48 -2.08 12.99
C ASP A 398 19.47 -3.22 13.23
N VAL A 399 19.66 -4.02 14.29
CA VAL A 399 18.57 -4.87 14.81
C VAL A 399 17.49 -3.98 15.40
N SER A 400 16.24 -4.22 14.98
CA SER A 400 15.06 -3.50 15.43
C SER A 400 14.12 -4.43 16.19
N LEU A 401 13.59 -3.93 17.31
CA LEU A 401 12.52 -4.55 18.08
C LEU A 401 11.31 -3.63 18.03
N ARG A 402 10.15 -4.15 17.66
CA ARG A 402 8.91 -3.39 17.54
C ARG A 402 7.76 -4.14 18.18
N LEU A 403 7.19 -3.55 19.22
CA LEU A 403 5.97 -4.01 19.86
C LEU A 403 4.82 -3.12 19.42
N ARG A 404 3.76 -3.73 18.91
CA ARG A 404 2.53 -3.05 18.50
C ARG A 404 1.33 -3.65 19.21
N ASN A 405 0.45 -2.81 19.74
CA ASN A 405 -0.83 -3.19 20.31
C ASN A 405 -1.94 -2.39 19.66
N ALA A 406 -3.06 -3.04 19.35
CA ALA A 406 -4.26 -2.40 18.86
C ALA A 406 -5.50 -2.95 19.59
N THR A 407 -6.46 -2.08 19.85
CA THR A 407 -7.79 -2.43 20.38
C THR A 407 -8.80 -1.83 19.43
N TYR A 408 -9.58 -2.67 18.75
CA TYR A 408 -10.64 -2.25 17.84
C TYR A 408 -11.99 -2.73 18.36
N ARG A 409 -12.99 -1.84 18.33
CA ARG A 409 -14.36 -2.15 18.72
C ARG A 409 -15.35 -1.56 17.74
N THR A 410 -16.51 -2.19 17.62
CA THR A 410 -17.62 -1.73 16.78
C THR A 410 -18.98 -2.11 17.36
N ASN A 411 -20.07 -1.67 16.73
CA ASN A 411 -21.45 -2.08 17.03
C ASN A 411 -22.11 -2.83 15.85
N TYR A 412 -21.32 -3.25 14.85
CA TYR A 412 -21.82 -3.96 13.65
C TYR A 412 -21.01 -5.24 13.36
N GLU A 413 -20.86 -6.08 14.38
CA GLU A 413 -19.96 -7.23 14.47
C GLU A 413 -20.17 -8.30 13.38
N LYS A 414 -21.36 -8.30 12.76
CA LYS A 414 -21.68 -9.11 11.58
C LYS A 414 -20.70 -8.90 10.42
N PHE A 415 -20.13 -7.70 10.27
CA PHE A 415 -19.22 -7.36 9.17
C PHE A 415 -17.78 -7.12 9.63
N ALA A 416 -17.57 -6.60 10.84
CA ALA A 416 -16.25 -6.31 11.40
C ALA A 416 -16.20 -6.76 12.86
N ARG A 417 -15.28 -7.64 13.23
CA ARG A 417 -15.27 -8.21 14.59
C ARG A 417 -14.44 -7.35 15.55
N ASP A 418 -14.87 -7.28 16.81
CA ASP A 418 -14.08 -6.71 17.89
C ASP A 418 -12.78 -7.49 18.11
N VAL A 419 -11.66 -6.78 18.23
CA VAL A 419 -10.35 -7.41 18.40
C VAL A 419 -9.42 -6.69 19.37
N ASP A 420 -8.63 -7.48 20.09
CA ASP A 420 -7.37 -7.04 20.68
C ASP A 420 -6.23 -7.69 19.91
N GLU A 421 -5.28 -6.91 19.42
CA GLU A 421 -4.18 -7.41 18.60
C GLU A 421 -2.82 -6.97 19.14
N THR A 422 -1.90 -7.92 19.25
CA THR A 422 -0.50 -7.69 19.59
C THR A 422 0.40 -8.23 18.48
N ARG A 423 1.40 -7.45 18.09
CA ARG A 423 2.48 -7.88 17.19
C ARG A 423 3.82 -7.60 17.85
N LEU A 424 4.68 -8.60 17.91
CA LEU A 424 6.09 -8.42 18.25
C LEU A 424 6.91 -8.75 17.00
N ILE A 425 7.71 -7.78 16.56
CA ILE A 425 8.50 -7.88 15.33
C ILE A 425 9.95 -7.63 15.69
N VAL A 426 10.81 -8.58 15.37
CA VAL A 426 12.27 -8.42 15.42
C VAL A 426 12.75 -8.41 13.99
N SER A 427 13.52 -7.40 13.57
CA SER A 427 14.02 -7.34 12.19
C SER A 427 15.45 -6.84 12.13
N TYR A 428 16.23 -7.42 11.22
CA TYR A 428 17.60 -7.02 10.93
C TYR A 428 17.77 -6.84 9.43
N ASN A 429 18.24 -5.66 9.03
CA ASN A 429 18.51 -5.32 7.64
C ASN A 429 20.02 -5.19 7.45
N PHE A 430 20.58 -5.94 6.51
CA PHE A 430 22.01 -5.89 6.23
C PHE A 430 22.30 -5.98 4.74
N SER A 431 23.37 -5.30 4.32
CA SER A 431 23.94 -5.48 2.98
C SER A 431 24.83 -6.72 2.98
N VAL A 432 24.80 -7.47 1.88
CA VAL A 432 25.70 -8.63 1.67
C VAL A 432 26.71 -8.41 0.54
N LEU A 433 26.64 -7.25 -0.12
CA LEU A 433 27.64 -6.74 -1.06
C LEU A 433 28.32 -5.50 -0.47
#